data_AF-B8IY41-F1
#
_entry.id   AF-B8IY41-F1
#
_cell.length_a   1.000
_cell.length_b   1.000
_cell.length_c   1.000
_cell.angle_alpha   90.00
_cell.angle_beta   90.00
_cell.angle_gamma   90.00
#
_symmetry.space_group_name_H-M   'P 1'
#
loop_
_entity.id
_entity.type
_entity.pdbx_description
1 polymer ?
#
loop_
_entity_poly.entity_id
_entity_poly.type
_entity_poly.pdbx_seq_one_letter_code
_entity_poly.pdbx_strand_id
1 'polypeptide(L)'
;MALTARPVRPSPKPADDVDAFISKGGTVPAASAGDKPGKAAQHPLKFPPGDLFERLERAREASAVKLPRNTWILQAIAEKLERDGG
;
A
#
# COMPACT_ATOMS: atom_id res chain seq x y z
N MET A 1 -43.97 -18.40 52.53
CA MET A 1 -43.87 -17.04 51.98
C MET A 1 -42.74 -17.02 50.95
N ALA A 2 -43.02 -16.72 49.69
CA ALA A 2 -41.98 -16.61 48.66
C ALA A 2 -41.94 -15.15 48.17
N LEU A 3 -40.89 -14.42 48.54
CA LEU A 3 -40.64 -13.05 48.11
C LEU A 3 -40.02 -13.08 46.72
N THR A 4 -40.82 -12.86 45.68
CA THR A 4 -40.31 -12.62 44.32
C THR A 4 -39.84 -11.17 44.23
N ALA A 5 -38.54 -10.92 44.42
CA ALA A 5 -37.96 -9.61 44.13
C ALA A 5 -37.82 -9.43 42.61
N ARG A 6 -38.37 -8.34 42.06
CA ARG A 6 -38.17 -7.97 40.66
C ARG A 6 -36.72 -7.50 40.45
N PRO A 7 -36.03 -7.89 39.38
CA PRO A 7 -34.67 -7.43 39.11
C PRO A 7 -34.67 -5.93 38.79
N VAL A 8 -33.83 -5.18 39.50
CA VAL A 8 -33.57 -3.76 39.24
C VAL A 8 -32.66 -3.66 38.01
N ARG A 9 -33.10 -2.86 37.03
CA ARG A 9 -32.32 -2.61 35.81
C ARG A 9 -31.15 -1.68 36.15
N PRO A 10 -29.89 -2.02 35.81
CA PRO A 10 -28.74 -1.16 36.11
C PRO A 10 -28.84 0.16 35.32
N SER A 11 -28.45 1.25 35.98
CA SER A 11 -28.43 2.60 35.42
C SER A 11 -27.45 2.71 34.25
N PRO A 12 -27.75 3.53 33.23
CA PRO A 12 -26.86 3.72 32.09
C PRO A 12 -25.54 4.38 32.53
N LYS A 13 -24.41 3.83 32.08
CA LYS A 13 -23.08 4.41 32.29
C LYS A 13 -22.95 5.76 31.56
N PRO A 14 -22.19 6.73 32.10
CA PRO A 14 -21.96 8.02 31.47
C PRO A 14 -21.19 7.86 30.14
N ALA A 15 -21.55 8.67 29.14
CA ALA A 15 -21.01 8.65 27.79
C ALA A 15 -19.52 9.05 27.69
N ASP A 16 -18.95 9.63 28.75
CA ASP A 16 -17.57 10.12 28.80
C ASP A 16 -16.51 9.03 28.53
N ASP A 17 -16.83 7.77 28.82
CA ASP A 17 -15.91 6.63 28.64
C ASP A 17 -15.69 6.30 27.14
N VAL A 18 -16.67 6.63 26.29
CA VAL A 18 -16.58 6.43 24.84
C VAL A 18 -15.75 7.53 24.19
N ASP A 19 -15.94 8.78 24.59
CA ASP A 19 -15.17 9.91 24.06
C ASP A 19 -13.69 9.83 24.47
N ALA A 20 -13.40 9.38 25.69
CA ALA A 20 -12.05 9.07 26.15
C ALA A 20 -11.41 7.91 25.36
N PHE A 21 -12.20 6.90 24.97
CA PHE A 21 -11.73 5.78 24.15
C PHE A 21 -11.46 6.20 22.70
N ILE A 22 -12.33 7.01 22.10
CA ILE A 22 -12.14 7.57 20.74
C ILE A 22 -10.89 8.44 20.69
N SER A 23 -10.66 9.26 21.73
CA SER A 23 -9.50 10.14 21.83
C SER A 23 -8.17 9.41 22.07
N LYS A 24 -8.22 8.14 22.52
CA LYS A 24 -7.06 7.28 22.74
C LYS A 24 -6.63 6.52 21.48
N GLY A 25 -7.47 6.53 20.43
CA GLY A 25 -7.10 6.08 19.10
C GLY A 25 -6.00 6.99 18.54
N GLY A 26 -4.83 6.42 18.26
CA GLY A 26 -3.67 7.16 17.77
C GLY A 26 -4.00 8.09 16.61
N THR A 27 -3.35 9.25 16.59
CA THR A 27 -3.45 10.19 15.48
C THR A 27 -3.15 9.46 14.18
N VAL A 28 -4.14 9.38 13.29
CA VAL A 28 -3.90 9.02 11.90
C VAL A 28 -2.94 10.09 11.38
N PRO A 29 -1.73 9.74 10.89
CA PRO A 29 -0.91 10.71 10.21
C PRO A 29 -1.78 11.25 9.08
N ALA A 30 -2.17 12.52 9.16
CA ALA A 30 -2.76 13.19 8.02
C ALA A 30 -1.70 13.06 6.93
N ALA A 31 -1.94 12.17 5.95
CA ALA A 31 -1.08 12.06 4.80
C ALA A 31 -0.95 13.48 4.26
N SER A 32 0.23 14.07 4.44
CA SER A 32 0.51 15.42 3.98
C SER A 32 0.04 15.47 2.53
N ALA A 33 -0.89 16.36 2.22
CA ALA A 33 -1.51 16.47 0.90
C ALA A 33 -0.52 16.79 -0.24
N GLY A 34 0.78 16.80 0.03
CA GLY A 34 1.89 16.88 -0.91
C GLY A 34 2.49 15.55 -1.35
N ASP A 35 2.09 14.40 -0.79
CA ASP A 35 2.69 13.09 -1.13
C ASP A 35 2.01 12.40 -2.33
N LYS A 36 1.60 13.20 -3.32
CA LYS A 36 1.42 12.65 -4.67
C LYS A 36 2.81 12.69 -5.29
N PRO A 37 3.46 11.54 -5.55
CA PRO A 37 4.75 11.56 -6.22
C PRO A 37 4.58 12.37 -7.50
N GLY A 38 5.29 13.49 -7.57
CA GLY A 38 5.29 14.34 -8.74
C GLY A 38 5.58 13.50 -9.98
N LYS A 39 4.98 13.84 -11.11
CA LYS A 39 5.15 13.09 -12.36
C LYS A 39 6.65 12.98 -12.65
N ALA A 40 7.20 11.78 -12.48
CA ALA A 40 8.63 11.54 -12.64
C ALA A 40 9.09 11.93 -14.04
N ALA A 41 10.36 12.30 -14.18
CA ALA A 41 10.96 12.61 -15.48
C ALA A 41 10.73 11.43 -16.45
N GLN A 42 10.17 11.73 -17.62
CA GLN A 42 9.89 10.71 -18.62
C GLN A 42 11.09 10.61 -19.58
N HIS A 43 11.77 9.46 -19.56
CA HIS A 43 12.86 9.16 -20.47
C HIS A 43 12.35 8.20 -21.56
N PRO A 44 12.16 8.65 -22.81
CA PRO A 44 11.69 7.78 -23.89
C PRO A 44 12.77 6.74 -24.23
N LEU A 45 12.43 5.46 -24.08
CA LEU A 45 13.30 4.34 -24.43
C LEU A 45 13.21 4.04 -25.92
N LYS A 46 14.35 4.03 -26.61
CA LYS A 46 14.47 3.57 -28.00
C LYS A 46 15.13 2.20 -28.01
N PHE A 47 14.43 1.22 -28.57
CA PHE A 47 14.99 -0.10 -28.81
C PHE A 47 15.68 -0.09 -30.19
N PRO A 48 16.90 -0.65 -30.30
CA PRO A 48 17.53 -0.90 -31.59
C PRO A 48 16.61 -1.78 -32.47
N PRO A 49 16.71 -1.66 -33.81
CA PRO A 49 16.02 -2.56 -34.71
C PRO A 49 16.47 -4.01 -34.45
N GLY A 50 15.52 -4.93 -34.36
CA GLY A 50 15.77 -6.34 -34.07
C GLY A 50 14.73 -6.93 -33.12
N ASP A 51 15.11 -8.02 -32.45
CA ASP A 51 14.23 -8.83 -31.60
C ASP A 51 14.26 -8.44 -30.10
N LEU A 52 15.04 -7.40 -29.73
CA LEU A 52 15.27 -7.06 -28.32
C LEU A 52 13.97 -6.72 -27.59
N PHE A 53 13.08 -5.97 -28.23
CA PHE A 53 11.79 -5.61 -27.64
C PHE A 53 10.91 -6.85 -27.43
N GLU A 54 10.88 -7.78 -28.40
CA GLU A 54 10.10 -9.02 -28.28
C GLU A 54 10.66 -9.92 -27.17
N ARG A 55 11.98 -10.03 -27.07
CA ARG A 55 12.65 -10.78 -26.01
C ARG A 55 12.33 -10.22 -24.62
N LEU A 56 12.29 -8.89 -24.50
CA LEU A 56 11.89 -8.21 -23.27
C LEU A 56 10.44 -8.52 -22.90
N GLU A 57 9.50 -8.41 -23.85
CA GLU A 57 8.09 -8.72 -23.57
C GLU A 57 7.90 -10.19 -23.18
N ARG A 58 8.61 -11.11 -23.84
CA ARG A 58 8.59 -12.54 -23.50
C ARG A 58 9.10 -12.81 -22.08
N ALA A 59 10.17 -12.13 -21.66
CA ALA A 59 10.71 -12.24 -20.30
C ALA A 59 9.74 -11.65 -19.25
N ARG A 60 9.10 -10.52 -19.55
CA ARG A 60 8.05 -9.94 -18.70
C ARG A 60 6.88 -10.91 -18.54
N GLU A 61 6.45 -11.55 -19.62
CA GLU A 61 5.35 -12.51 -19.58
C GLU A 61 5.69 -13.79 -18.81
N ALA A 62 6.94 -14.24 -18.86
CA ALA A 62 7.40 -15.37 -18.07
C ALA A 62 7.54 -15.07 -16.57
N SER A 63 7.50 -13.80 -16.16
CA SER A 63 7.66 -13.41 -14.76
C SER A 63 6.47 -13.86 -13.91
N ALA A 64 6.77 -14.37 -12.71
CA ALA A 64 5.76 -14.86 -11.76
C ALA A 64 4.78 -13.75 -11.32
N VAL A 65 5.27 -12.51 -11.20
CA VAL A 65 4.46 -11.33 -10.90
C VAL A 65 4.24 -10.52 -12.17
N LYS A 66 2.98 -10.28 -12.51
CA LYS A 66 2.59 -9.46 -13.67
C LYS A 66 2.68 -7.98 -13.32
N LEU A 67 3.88 -7.43 -13.43
CA LEU A 67 4.12 -6.00 -13.25
C LEU A 67 3.82 -5.21 -14.54
N PRO A 68 3.40 -3.93 -14.42
CA PRO A 68 3.37 -3.03 -15.57
C PRO A 68 4.75 -2.95 -16.23
N ARG A 69 4.77 -2.84 -17.56
CA ARG A 69 6.01 -2.83 -18.36
C ARG A 69 7.06 -1.86 -17.81
N ASN A 70 6.66 -0.63 -17.49
CA ASN A 70 7.59 0.38 -16.97
C ASN A 70 8.21 -0.06 -15.63
N THR A 71 7.38 -0.54 -14.70
CA THR A 71 7.83 -1.05 -13.40
C THR A 71 8.79 -2.23 -13.56
N TRP A 72 8.47 -3.17 -14.46
CA TRP A 72 9.31 -4.32 -14.73
C TRP A 72 10.67 -3.92 -15.31
N ILE A 73 10.70 -2.97 -16.26
CA ILE A 73 11.95 -2.44 -16.82
C ILE A 73 12.81 -1.78 -15.75
N LEU A 74 12.20 -0.97 -14.88
CA LEU A 74 12.92 -0.31 -13.79
C LEU A 74 13.51 -1.32 -12.80
N GLN A 75 12.77 -2.37 -12.45
CA GLN A 75 13.27 -3.45 -11.61
C GLN A 75 14.44 -4.19 -12.26
N ALA A 76 14.32 -4.56 -13.54
CA ALA A 76 15.40 -5.24 -14.27
C ALA A 76 16.68 -4.38 -14.37
N ILE A 77 16.52 -3.05 -14.53
CA ILE A 77 17.66 -2.11 -14.49
C ILE A 77 18.30 -2.09 -13.10
N ALA A 78 17.50 -1.98 -12.03
CA ALA A 78 18.00 -1.99 -10.66
C ALA A 78 18.79 -3.28 -10.36
N GLU A 79 18.22 -4.45 -10.66
CA GLU A 79 18.87 -5.75 -10.49
C GLU A 79 20.18 -5.87 -11.28
N LYS A 80 20.23 -5.31 -12.50
CA LYS A 80 21.43 -5.29 -13.32
C LYS A 80 22.53 -4.40 -12.72
N LEU A 81 22.16 -3.22 -12.23
CA LEU A 81 23.10 -2.30 -11.57
C LEU A 81 23.66 -2.89 -10.28
N GLU A 82 22.82 -3.56 -9.47
CA GLU A 82 23.23 -4.26 -8.26
C GLU A 82 24.22 -5.40 -8.58
N ARG A 83 23.98 -6.16 -9.66
CA ARG A 83 24.87 -7.25 -10.09
C ARG A 83 26.24 -6.75 -10.57
N ASP A 84 26.27 -5.62 -11.28
CA ASP A 84 27.50 -5.10 -11.89
C ASP A 84 28.31 -4.20 -10.92
N GLY A 85 27.66 -3.60 -9.92
CA GLY A 85 28.25 -2.67 -8.96
C GLY A 85 28.54 -3.26 -7.57
N GLY A 86 28.25 -4.55 -7.36
CA GLY A 86 28.56 -5.31 -6.13
C GLY A 86 29.94 -5.93 -6.14
#